data_AF-E2ZDB3-F1
#
_entry.id   AF-E2ZDB3-F1
#
_cell.length_a   1.000
_cell.length_b   1.000
_cell.length_c   1.000
_cell.angle_alpha   90.00
_cell.angle_beta   90.00
_cell.angle_gamma   90.00
#
_symmetry.space_group_name_H-M   'P 1'
#
loop_
_entity.id
_entity.type
_entity.pdbx_description
1 polymer ?
#
loop_
_entity_poly.entity_id
_entity_poly.type
_entity_poly.pdbx_seq_one_letter_code
_entity_poly.pdbx_strand_id
1 'polypeptide(L)'
;MYKPLVAVVGRPNVGKSTLFNAIVKKRISIVEDLPGVTRDRIYFDAEWLGREFTLIDTGGIEFVDSDNNIFTSMRYQAELAIHEADVILYVVDGKTGIQPQDQEIAAMLRASGKPVILVVNKIDSVEQEVNIYEFYGLGLGDPIGVSAVNLMNLGDLLDEVLSHIKEVPVQEDDESVVHIALVGRPNVGKSSLTNALLGKERVIVSDMAGTTRDSIDTHWKHDGTEFVLIDTAGMRRKGKIDLPVERYSVVRALRAIDRSDVAVLVLDGVEGVTEQDKKIAGYIHESGKGCIIIVNKWDLVTKDSKTSLRYTEDIRRELAFLQYAPVLYASALTHQRVDRLADLVKYVSEQQHMRVSTSILNELMADAQLTNPPPTKGGRPLKIYYLTQASVAPPTFVLFVNDPALLHFSYKRYIENRLRETFGFEGTPVRIITRGKKGEDE
;
A
#
# COMPACT_ATOMS: atom_id res chain seq x y z
N MET A 1 9.05 6.49 -2.33
CA MET A 1 9.36 7.22 -1.08
C MET A 1 8.73 6.47 0.09
N TYR A 2 9.49 6.18 1.13
CA TYR A 2 8.99 5.55 2.36
C TYR A 2 7.97 6.48 3.03
N LYS A 3 6.71 6.07 3.14
CA LYS A 3 5.72 6.79 3.97
C LYS A 3 5.88 6.29 5.42
N PRO A 4 6.18 7.17 6.38
CA PRO A 4 6.23 6.81 7.79
C PRO A 4 4.90 6.20 8.24
N LEU A 5 4.95 5.13 9.03
CA LEU A 5 3.76 4.47 9.55
C LEU A 5 3.46 4.95 10.97
N VAL A 6 2.27 5.50 11.16
CA VAL A 6 1.75 5.96 12.45
C VAL A 6 0.64 5.02 12.90
N ALA A 7 0.81 4.36 14.04
CA ALA A 7 -0.19 3.42 14.56
C ALA A 7 -1.02 4.02 15.68
N VAL A 8 -2.35 3.85 15.61
CA VAL A 8 -3.29 4.27 16.66
C VAL A 8 -3.64 3.08 17.52
N VAL A 9 -3.14 3.06 18.75
CA VAL A 9 -3.32 1.99 19.74
C VAL A 9 -4.10 2.50 20.94
N GLY A 10 -4.87 1.66 21.61
CA GLY A 10 -5.63 2.04 22.79
C GLY A 10 -6.75 1.06 23.11
N ARG A 11 -7.30 1.13 24.32
CA ARG A 11 -8.42 0.29 24.76
C ARG A 11 -9.67 0.50 23.89
N PRO A 12 -10.62 -0.44 23.81
CA PRO A 12 -11.91 -0.18 23.16
C PRO A 12 -12.60 1.07 23.71
N ASN A 13 -13.35 1.76 22.86
CA ASN A 13 -14.18 2.93 23.20
C ASN A 13 -13.45 4.21 23.67
N VAL A 14 -12.12 4.26 23.62
CA VAL A 14 -11.33 5.50 23.86
C VAL A 14 -11.42 6.52 22.72
N GLY A 15 -12.04 6.16 21.60
CA GLY A 15 -12.27 7.03 20.45
C GLY A 15 -11.19 6.98 19.35
N LYS A 16 -10.44 5.87 19.26
CA LYS A 16 -9.44 5.62 18.19
C LYS A 16 -9.99 5.86 16.79
N SER A 17 -11.09 5.20 16.43
CA SER A 17 -11.67 5.32 15.08
C SER A 17 -12.25 6.71 14.83
N THR A 18 -12.67 7.44 15.87
CA THR A 18 -13.07 8.85 15.74
C THR A 18 -11.85 9.73 15.43
N LEU A 19 -10.76 9.57 16.17
CA LEU A 19 -9.51 10.30 15.95
C LEU A 19 -8.93 10.01 14.57
N PHE A 20 -8.90 8.73 14.21
CA PHE A 20 -8.49 8.25 12.90
C PHE A 20 -9.30 8.90 11.77
N ASN A 21 -10.62 8.84 11.85
CA ASN A 21 -11.48 9.48 10.86
C ASN A 21 -11.30 11.00 10.83
N ALA A 22 -11.06 11.64 11.97
CA ALA A 22 -10.81 13.08 12.02
C ALA A 22 -9.52 13.47 11.26
N ILE A 23 -8.46 12.65 11.39
CA ILE A 23 -7.19 12.85 10.68
C ILE A 23 -7.38 12.57 9.17
N VAL A 24 -8.04 11.47 8.81
CA VAL A 24 -8.22 11.04 7.41
C VAL A 24 -9.22 11.90 6.63
N LYS A 25 -10.34 12.33 7.25
CA LYS A 25 -11.44 13.05 6.56
C LYS A 25 -11.05 14.45 6.05
N LYS A 26 -9.91 15.01 6.44
CA LYS A 26 -9.38 16.23 5.80
C LYS A 26 -8.97 16.02 4.33
N ARG A 27 -8.93 14.78 3.82
CA ARG A 27 -8.34 14.45 2.51
C ARG A 27 -8.96 13.29 1.72
N ILE A 28 -10.27 13.05 1.80
CA ILE A 28 -10.87 12.12 0.81
C ILE A 28 -10.92 12.82 -0.56
N SER A 29 -9.79 12.84 -1.29
CA SER A 29 -9.80 13.03 -2.74
C SER A 29 -10.34 11.75 -3.35
N ILE A 30 -11.64 11.77 -3.62
CA ILE A 30 -12.44 10.87 -4.46
C ILE A 30 -11.58 9.86 -5.23
N VAL A 31 -11.44 8.65 -4.68
CA VAL A 31 -11.14 7.45 -5.47
C VAL A 31 -12.47 6.73 -5.63
N GLU A 32 -12.98 6.72 -6.86
CA GLU A 32 -14.20 5.98 -7.23
C GLU A 32 -14.06 4.50 -6.82
N ASP A 33 -15.13 3.94 -6.25
CA ASP A 33 -15.22 2.52 -5.93
C ASP A 33 -15.09 1.68 -7.20
N LEU A 34 -14.05 0.85 -7.28
CA LEU A 34 -14.02 -0.27 -8.20
C LEU A 34 -14.86 -1.42 -7.62
N PRO A 35 -15.83 -1.99 -8.36
CA PRO A 35 -16.55 -3.18 -7.92
C PRO A 35 -15.57 -4.34 -7.72
N GLY A 36 -15.56 -4.95 -6.53
CA GLY A 36 -14.72 -6.12 -6.21
C GLY A 36 -13.61 -5.88 -5.18
N VAL A 37 -13.47 -4.66 -4.66
CA VAL A 37 -12.55 -4.35 -3.55
C VAL A 37 -13.38 -4.04 -2.30
N THR A 38 -13.36 -4.91 -1.29
CA THR A 38 -14.01 -4.63 -0.01
C THR A 38 -13.24 -3.55 0.75
N ARG A 39 -13.98 -2.54 1.24
CA ARG A 39 -13.48 -1.34 1.96
C ARG A 39 -12.98 -1.65 3.39
N ASP A 40 -12.28 -2.76 3.60
CA ASP A 40 -11.63 -3.07 4.89
C ASP A 40 -10.28 -2.32 5.00
N ARG A 41 -10.27 -1.02 4.69
CA ARG A 41 -9.04 -0.22 4.74
C ARG A 41 -8.70 -0.01 6.21
N ILE A 42 -7.65 -0.68 6.66
CA ILE A 42 -7.02 -0.47 7.98
C ILE A 42 -5.96 0.65 7.88
N TYR A 43 -5.46 0.91 6.66
CA TYR A 43 -4.39 1.84 6.33
C TYR A 43 -4.93 3.00 5.51
N PHE A 44 -4.56 4.23 5.86
CA PHE A 44 -4.93 5.42 5.10
C PHE A 44 -3.75 6.37 5.02
N ASP A 45 -3.57 6.94 3.84
CA ASP A 45 -2.64 8.04 3.66
C ASP A 45 -3.20 9.30 4.32
N ALA A 46 -2.37 9.94 5.13
CA ALA A 46 -2.60 11.25 5.72
C ALA A 46 -1.47 12.19 5.27
N GLU A 47 -1.77 13.49 5.20
CA GLU A 47 -0.76 14.51 4.98
C GLU A 47 -0.96 15.64 5.96
N TRP A 48 0.15 16.10 6.55
CA TRP A 48 0.19 17.29 7.39
C TRP A 48 1.39 18.16 6.98
N LEU A 49 1.16 19.46 6.77
CA LEU A 49 2.19 20.42 6.35
C LEU A 49 3.04 19.97 5.14
N GLY A 50 2.43 19.33 4.13
CA GLY A 50 3.13 18.84 2.95
C GLY A 50 3.86 17.51 3.13
N ARG A 51 3.81 16.89 4.32
CA ARG A 51 4.44 15.60 4.61
C ARG A 51 3.41 14.49 4.68
N GLU A 52 3.59 13.47 3.85
CA GLU A 52 2.71 12.30 3.80
C GLU A 52 3.17 11.23 4.79
N PHE A 53 2.22 10.57 5.45
CA PHE A 53 2.44 9.40 6.30
C PHE A 53 1.23 8.46 6.23
N THR A 54 1.42 7.18 6.55
CA THR A 54 0.36 6.19 6.57
C THR A 54 -0.14 6.01 8.00
N LEU A 55 -1.45 6.13 8.21
CA LEU A 55 -2.10 5.91 9.50
C LEU A 55 -2.75 4.52 9.53
N ILE A 56 -2.51 3.76 10.60
CA ILE A 56 -3.10 2.42 10.81
C ILE A 56 -4.00 2.41 12.07
N ASP A 57 -5.28 2.03 11.92
CA ASP A 57 -6.20 1.80 13.05
C ASP A 57 -6.06 0.35 13.52
N THR A 58 -5.27 0.11 14.58
CA THR A 58 -5.10 -1.25 15.10
C THR A 58 -6.39 -1.81 15.71
N GLY A 59 -7.35 -0.94 16.05
CA GLY A 59 -8.66 -1.32 16.58
C GLY A 59 -9.63 -1.83 15.52
N GLY A 60 -9.52 -1.36 14.27
CA GLY A 60 -10.29 -1.85 13.12
C GLY A 60 -9.87 -3.25 12.65
N ILE A 61 -8.73 -3.74 13.15
CA ILE A 61 -8.29 -5.13 12.99
C ILE A 61 -8.93 -5.96 14.11
N GLU A 62 -10.26 -6.09 14.12
CA GLU A 62 -10.92 -6.94 15.11
C GLU A 62 -10.49 -8.40 14.89
N PHE A 63 -9.67 -8.87 15.83
CA PHE A 63 -9.15 -10.22 15.86
C PHE A 63 -10.19 -11.12 16.53
N VAL A 64 -10.94 -11.87 15.73
CA VAL A 64 -11.74 -12.99 16.26
C VAL A 64 -10.76 -14.08 16.66
N ASP A 65 -10.42 -14.11 17.93
CA ASP A 65 -9.88 -15.31 18.56
C ASP A 65 -11.05 -16.22 18.93
N SER A 66 -10.88 -17.53 18.85
CA SER A 66 -11.93 -18.50 19.20
C SER A 66 -12.44 -18.35 20.64
N ASP A 67 -11.68 -17.65 21.49
CA ASP A 67 -11.95 -17.46 22.92
C ASP A 67 -12.48 -16.06 23.29
N ASN A 68 -12.75 -15.16 22.34
CA ASN A 68 -13.37 -13.83 22.57
C ASN A 68 -12.73 -12.97 23.69
N ASN A 69 -11.44 -13.15 23.99
CA ASN A 69 -10.78 -12.39 25.06
C ASN A 69 -10.23 -11.05 24.55
N ILE A 70 -10.94 -9.96 24.88
CA ILE A 70 -10.61 -8.57 24.53
C ILE A 70 -9.19 -8.17 24.97
N PHE A 71 -8.71 -8.74 26.08
CA PHE A 71 -7.41 -8.42 26.65
C PHE A 71 -6.24 -8.91 25.78
N THR A 72 -6.31 -10.14 25.29
CA THR A 72 -5.32 -10.73 24.36
C THR A 72 -5.25 -9.92 23.07
N SER A 73 -6.39 -9.46 22.56
CA SER A 73 -6.50 -8.64 21.36
C SER A 73 -5.77 -7.29 21.50
N MET A 74 -5.94 -6.60 22.63
CA MET A 74 -5.28 -5.31 22.88
C MET A 74 -3.76 -5.43 22.99
N ARG A 75 -3.28 -6.46 23.68
CA ARG A 75 -1.85 -6.74 23.80
C ARG A 75 -1.22 -6.97 22.42
N TYR A 76 -1.91 -7.75 21.58
CA TYR A 76 -1.50 -8.00 20.21
C TYR A 76 -1.48 -6.73 19.35
N GLN A 77 -2.47 -5.84 19.50
CA GLN A 77 -2.47 -4.53 18.81
C GLN A 77 -1.26 -3.68 19.19
N ALA A 78 -0.88 -3.67 20.47
CA ALA A 78 0.31 -2.96 20.93
C ALA A 78 1.61 -3.58 20.39
N GLU A 79 1.74 -4.91 20.40
CA GLU A 79 2.91 -5.60 19.82
C GLU A 79 3.03 -5.33 18.31
N LEU A 80 1.92 -5.34 17.58
CA LEU A 80 1.89 -5.01 16.15
C LEU A 80 2.38 -3.59 15.90
N ALA A 81 1.89 -2.62 16.67
CA ALA A 81 2.32 -1.23 16.57
C ALA A 81 3.80 -1.06 16.92
N ILE A 82 4.30 -1.75 17.96
CA ILE A 82 5.72 -1.74 18.35
C ILE A 82 6.62 -2.26 17.23
N HIS A 83 6.24 -3.38 16.62
CA HIS A 83 7.04 -3.98 15.56
C HIS A 83 7.04 -3.13 14.30
N GLU A 84 5.88 -2.62 13.93
CA GLU A 84 5.70 -1.97 12.65
C GLU A 84 5.92 -0.47 12.77
N ALA A 85 5.08 0.26 13.49
CA ALA A 85 5.02 1.72 13.43
C ALA A 85 6.35 2.44 13.68
N ASP A 86 6.56 3.55 12.98
CA ASP A 86 7.63 4.51 13.24
C ASP A 86 7.28 5.39 14.43
N VAL A 87 5.99 5.73 14.57
CA VAL A 87 5.42 6.51 15.68
C VAL A 87 4.14 5.85 16.15
N ILE A 88 3.93 5.76 17.46
CA ILE A 88 2.74 5.15 18.06
C ILE A 88 1.92 6.24 18.75
N LEU A 89 0.67 6.42 18.32
CA LEU A 89 -0.34 7.21 19.02
C LEU A 89 -1.05 6.30 20.02
N TYR A 90 -0.73 6.44 21.30
CA TYR A 90 -1.40 5.68 22.35
C TYR A 90 -2.56 6.49 22.92
N VAL A 91 -3.78 6.11 22.56
CA VAL A 91 -5.02 6.85 22.86
C VAL A 91 -5.68 6.32 24.13
N VAL A 92 -5.92 7.24 25.06
CA VAL A 92 -6.64 7.00 26.32
C VAL A 92 -7.85 7.94 26.43
N ASP A 93 -8.76 7.64 27.35
CA ASP A 93 -10.02 8.38 27.53
C ASP A 93 -9.95 9.29 28.76
N GLY A 94 -9.87 10.60 28.53
CA GLY A 94 -9.78 11.62 29.57
C GLY A 94 -11.04 11.79 30.42
N LYS A 95 -12.15 11.11 30.12
CA LYS A 95 -13.35 11.10 30.98
C LYS A 95 -13.37 9.92 31.94
N THR A 96 -12.80 8.78 31.54
CA THR A 96 -12.79 7.56 32.35
C THR A 96 -11.53 7.39 33.19
N GLY A 97 -10.47 8.14 32.84
CA GLY A 97 -9.17 8.06 33.49
C GLY A 97 -8.41 6.77 33.21
N ILE A 98 -7.27 6.59 33.91
CA ILE A 98 -6.38 5.44 33.74
C ILE A 98 -7.07 4.15 34.17
N GLN A 99 -7.07 3.14 33.28
CA GLN A 99 -7.52 1.78 33.61
C GLN A 99 -6.34 0.81 33.78
N PRO A 100 -6.52 -0.35 34.45
CA PRO A 100 -5.45 -1.34 34.62
C PRO A 100 -4.82 -1.80 33.31
N GLN A 101 -5.63 -1.95 32.24
CA GLN A 101 -5.13 -2.33 30.93
C GLN A 101 -4.21 -1.27 30.32
N ASP A 102 -4.42 0.00 30.67
CA ASP A 102 -3.62 1.10 30.14
C ASP A 102 -2.21 1.10 30.74
N GLN A 103 -2.08 0.71 32.01
CA GLN A 103 -0.78 0.57 32.67
C GLN A 103 0.08 -0.52 32.04
N GLU A 104 -0.53 -1.66 31.68
CA GLU A 104 0.18 -2.77 31.03
C GLU A 104 0.66 -2.40 29.62
N ILE A 105 -0.23 -1.81 28.80
CA ILE A 105 0.13 -1.38 27.45
C ILE A 105 1.20 -0.29 27.50
N ALA A 106 1.04 0.70 28.38
CA ALA A 106 2.06 1.72 28.57
C ALA A 106 3.41 1.12 28.96
N ALA A 107 3.44 0.07 29.79
CA ALA A 107 4.69 -0.62 30.12
C ALA A 107 5.34 -1.28 28.91
N MET A 108 4.55 -1.95 28.06
CA MET A 108 5.04 -2.56 26.81
C MET A 108 5.57 -1.50 25.84
N LEU A 109 4.82 -0.41 25.65
CA LEU A 109 5.20 0.69 24.77
C LEU A 109 6.47 1.39 25.26
N ARG A 110 6.61 1.66 26.57
CA ARG A 110 7.85 2.20 27.16
C ARG A 110 9.05 1.29 26.92
N ALA A 111 8.89 -0.03 27.10
CA ALA A 111 9.97 -0.99 26.92
C ALA A 111 10.43 -1.13 25.46
N SER A 112 9.59 -0.71 24.48
CA SER A 112 9.88 -0.85 23.06
C SER A 112 10.97 0.10 22.54
N GLY A 113 11.18 1.24 23.20
CA GLY A 113 12.07 2.31 22.72
C GLY A 113 11.59 3.02 21.45
N LYS A 114 10.37 2.75 20.97
CA LYS A 114 9.74 3.47 19.86
C LYS A 114 9.24 4.85 20.32
N PRO A 115 9.18 5.86 19.43
CA PRO A 115 8.46 7.10 19.70
C PRO A 115 6.98 6.83 19.97
N VAL A 116 6.52 7.18 21.17
CA VAL A 116 5.13 7.02 21.60
C VAL A 116 4.60 8.37 22.03
N ILE A 117 3.49 8.79 21.44
CA ILE A 117 2.76 10.00 21.79
C ILE A 117 1.51 9.58 22.56
N LEU A 118 1.41 10.00 23.81
CA LEU A 118 0.25 9.73 24.65
C LEU A 118 -0.86 10.74 24.33
N VAL A 119 -1.98 10.25 23.82
CA VAL A 119 -3.11 11.06 23.36
C VAL A 119 -4.28 10.88 24.33
N VAL A 120 -4.60 11.92 25.09
CA VAL A 120 -5.75 11.93 25.99
C VAL A 120 -6.96 12.47 25.23
N ASN A 121 -7.80 11.58 24.73
CA ASN A 121 -8.96 11.95 23.92
C ASN A 121 -10.16 12.30 24.81
N LYS A 122 -11.16 12.98 24.22
CA LYS A 122 -12.41 13.46 24.87
C LYS A 122 -12.19 14.63 25.84
N ILE A 123 -11.15 15.42 25.63
CA ILE A 123 -10.97 16.74 26.27
C ILE A 123 -11.72 17.76 25.41
N ASP A 124 -13.01 17.89 25.67
CA ASP A 124 -13.96 18.64 24.84
C ASP A 124 -14.03 20.14 25.20
N SER A 125 -13.43 20.56 26.32
CA SER A 125 -13.35 21.96 26.76
C SER A 125 -12.11 22.24 27.61
N VAL A 126 -11.78 23.52 27.80
CA VAL A 126 -10.61 23.98 28.58
C VAL A 126 -10.70 23.53 30.04
N GLU A 127 -11.90 23.49 30.62
CA GLU A 127 -12.11 23.05 31.99
C GLU A 127 -11.75 21.57 32.20
N GLN A 128 -11.74 20.77 31.12
CA GLN A 128 -11.39 19.35 31.14
C GLN A 128 -9.89 19.10 31.00
N GLU A 129 -9.06 20.11 30.71
CA GLU A 129 -7.60 19.95 30.61
C GLU A 129 -6.98 19.41 31.91
N VAL A 130 -7.61 19.67 33.06
CA VAL A 130 -7.19 19.12 34.34
C VAL A 130 -7.18 17.58 34.37
N ASN A 131 -8.01 16.93 33.54
CA ASN A 131 -8.06 15.47 33.45
C ASN A 131 -6.80 14.89 32.80
N ILE A 132 -5.99 15.70 32.11
CA ILE A 132 -4.76 15.24 31.45
C ILE A 132 -3.71 14.87 32.50
N TYR A 133 -3.69 15.52 33.67
CA TYR A 133 -2.61 15.41 34.64
C TYR A 133 -2.41 14.00 35.20
N GLU A 134 -3.48 13.20 35.34
CA GLU A 134 -3.33 11.83 35.85
C GLU A 134 -2.52 10.95 34.89
N PHE A 135 -2.59 11.21 33.59
CA PHE A 135 -1.99 10.39 32.54
C PHE A 135 -0.46 10.49 32.48
N TYR A 136 0.14 11.49 33.13
CA TYR A 136 1.58 11.48 33.42
C TYR A 136 2.02 10.23 34.19
N GLY A 137 1.12 9.63 34.99
CA GLY A 137 1.35 8.37 35.70
C GLY A 137 1.67 7.18 34.78
N LEU A 138 1.37 7.28 33.48
CA LEU A 138 1.73 6.27 32.48
C LEU A 138 3.19 6.41 31.99
N GLY A 139 3.91 7.47 32.35
CA GLY A 139 5.35 7.60 32.08
C GLY A 139 5.72 7.57 30.58
N LEU A 140 4.85 8.07 29.72
CA LEU A 140 5.03 8.11 28.25
C LEU A 140 5.35 9.52 27.73
N GLY A 141 5.90 10.40 28.58
CA GLY A 141 6.15 11.81 28.24
C GLY A 141 4.94 12.70 28.49
N ASP A 142 4.92 13.86 27.81
CA ASP A 142 3.89 14.88 27.97
C ASP A 142 2.61 14.48 27.22
N PRO A 143 1.48 14.24 27.90
CA PRO A 143 0.25 13.82 27.24
C PRO A 143 -0.39 14.98 26.46
N ILE A 144 -0.83 14.71 25.23
CA ILE A 144 -1.55 15.67 24.39
C ILE A 144 -3.06 15.44 24.52
N GLY A 145 -3.75 16.42 25.10
CA GLY A 145 -5.21 16.44 25.19
C GLY A 145 -5.85 16.79 23.85
N VAL A 146 -6.80 15.99 23.38
CA VAL A 146 -7.53 16.22 22.11
C VAL A 146 -9.03 15.97 22.26
N SER A 147 -9.82 16.59 21.38
CA SER A 147 -11.19 16.15 21.10
C SER A 147 -11.31 15.76 19.64
N ALA A 148 -11.31 14.45 19.38
CA ALA A 148 -11.51 13.93 18.03
C ALA A 148 -12.88 14.28 17.43
N VAL A 149 -13.91 14.41 18.28
CA VAL A 149 -15.28 14.75 17.83
C VAL A 149 -15.38 16.22 17.46
N ASN A 150 -14.77 17.10 18.26
CA ASN A 150 -14.82 18.56 18.06
C ASN A 150 -13.64 19.08 17.23
N LEU A 151 -12.74 18.21 16.76
CA LEU A 151 -11.53 18.54 16.01
C LEU A 151 -10.59 19.49 16.75
N MET A 152 -10.56 19.43 18.08
CA MET A 152 -9.71 20.29 18.92
C MET A 152 -8.33 19.68 19.11
N ASN A 153 -7.32 20.54 19.05
CA ASN A 153 -5.91 20.24 19.29
C ASN A 153 -5.28 19.14 18.42
N LEU A 154 -5.90 18.85 17.26
CA LEU A 154 -5.35 17.89 16.30
C LEU A 154 -4.11 18.42 15.58
N GLY A 155 -3.94 19.75 15.49
CA GLY A 155 -2.76 20.37 14.88
C GLY A 155 -1.49 20.05 15.66
N ASP A 156 -1.48 20.38 16.94
CA ASP A 156 -0.36 20.12 17.86
C ASP A 156 -0.03 18.62 17.94
N LEU A 157 -1.05 17.74 17.94
CA LEU A 157 -0.84 16.30 17.84
C LEU A 157 -0.08 15.91 16.55
N LEU A 158 -0.48 16.45 15.41
CA LEU A 158 0.14 16.12 14.13
C LEU A 158 1.53 16.75 13.98
N ASP A 159 1.75 17.93 14.55
CA ASP A 159 3.09 18.55 14.64
C ASP A 159 4.04 17.66 15.45
N GLU A 160 3.58 17.13 16.58
CA GLU A 160 4.37 16.18 17.38
C GLU A 160 4.61 14.87 16.63
N VAL A 161 3.63 14.35 15.89
CA VAL A 161 3.85 13.18 15.01
C VAL A 161 4.98 13.43 14.01
N LEU A 162 4.98 14.59 13.36
CA LEU A 162 6.02 14.95 12.40
C LEU A 162 7.39 15.17 13.05
N SER A 163 7.46 15.59 14.31
CA SER A 163 8.72 15.80 15.03
C SER A 163 9.50 14.49 15.25
N HIS A 164 8.79 13.36 15.39
CA HIS A 164 9.38 12.02 15.52
C HIS A 164 9.62 11.32 14.18
N ILE A 165 9.00 11.79 13.11
CA ILE A 165 9.25 11.31 11.76
C ILE A 165 10.59 11.87 11.28
N LYS A 166 11.60 11.01 11.23
CA LYS A 166 12.89 11.40 10.66
C LYS A 166 12.70 11.72 9.18
N GLU A 167 13.16 12.90 8.77
CA GLU A 167 13.37 13.18 7.35
C GLU A 167 14.32 12.14 6.80
N VAL A 168 13.79 11.21 6.01
CA VAL A 168 14.63 10.38 5.15
C VAL A 168 15.01 11.33 4.02
N PRO A 169 16.29 11.76 3.92
CA PRO A 169 16.71 12.47 2.73
C PRO A 169 16.32 11.62 1.54
N VAL A 170 15.77 12.25 0.50
CA VAL A 170 15.60 11.59 -0.78
C VAL A 170 17.00 11.19 -1.20
N GLN A 171 17.40 9.95 -0.88
CA GLN A 171 18.43 9.31 -1.66
C GLN A 171 17.75 9.14 -3.00
N GLU A 172 18.12 10.02 -3.92
CA GLU A 172 18.13 9.66 -5.33
C GLU A 172 19.04 8.43 -5.39
N ASP A 173 18.47 7.24 -5.13
CA ASP A 173 18.99 6.06 -5.78
C ASP A 173 19.08 6.44 -7.25
N ASP A 174 20.23 6.15 -7.87
CA ASP A 174 20.42 6.35 -9.31
C ASP A 174 19.13 5.87 -10.01
N GLU A 175 18.46 6.70 -10.81
CA GLU A 175 17.12 6.42 -11.40
C GLU A 175 17.06 5.05 -12.15
N SER A 176 18.22 4.41 -12.34
CA SER A 176 18.42 3.09 -12.90
C SER A 176 18.15 1.90 -11.99
N VAL A 177 18.03 2.07 -10.66
CA VAL A 177 17.84 0.96 -9.72
C VAL A 177 16.35 0.62 -9.56
N VAL A 178 15.98 -0.64 -9.78
CA VAL A 178 14.58 -1.10 -9.67
C VAL A 178 14.35 -1.82 -8.34
N HIS A 179 13.44 -1.29 -7.52
CA HIS A 179 13.06 -1.87 -6.25
C HIS A 179 11.93 -2.89 -6.41
N ILE A 180 12.11 -4.08 -5.83
CA ILE A 180 11.23 -5.23 -6.03
C ILE A 180 10.78 -5.77 -4.68
N ALA A 181 9.47 -5.97 -4.53
CA ALA A 181 8.91 -6.65 -3.36
C ALA A 181 8.27 -7.99 -3.76
N LEU A 182 8.70 -9.10 -3.14
CA LEU A 182 7.98 -10.37 -3.24
C LEU A 182 6.92 -10.43 -2.14
N VAL A 183 5.66 -10.43 -2.54
CA VAL A 183 4.51 -10.40 -1.62
C VAL A 183 3.53 -11.54 -1.89
N GLY A 184 2.70 -11.85 -0.90
CA GLY A 184 1.78 -12.98 -0.95
C GLY A 184 1.65 -13.63 0.42
N ARG A 185 0.72 -14.57 0.55
CA ARG A 185 0.44 -15.26 1.82
C ARG A 185 1.64 -16.04 2.38
N PRO A 186 1.63 -16.39 3.69
CA PRO A 186 2.58 -17.36 4.22
C PRO A 186 2.65 -18.64 3.38
N ASN A 187 3.82 -19.28 3.34
CA ASN A 187 4.03 -20.60 2.70
C ASN A 187 3.79 -20.74 1.19
N VAL A 188 3.40 -19.68 0.47
CA VAL A 188 3.31 -19.68 -1.02
C VAL A 188 4.68 -19.84 -1.72
N GLY A 189 5.78 -19.72 -0.96
CA GLY A 189 7.15 -19.99 -1.43
C GLY A 189 8.00 -18.77 -1.76
N LYS A 190 7.67 -17.58 -1.22
CA LYS A 190 8.43 -16.32 -1.40
C LYS A 190 9.94 -16.46 -1.09
N SER A 191 10.30 -17.03 0.07
CA SER A 191 11.71 -17.24 0.43
C SER A 191 12.42 -18.22 -0.51
N SER A 192 11.72 -19.27 -0.93
CA SER A 192 12.28 -20.23 -1.90
C SER A 192 12.50 -19.56 -3.25
N LEU A 193 11.58 -18.71 -3.68
CA LEU A 193 11.69 -17.96 -4.93
C LEU A 193 12.84 -16.94 -4.86
N THR A 194 12.98 -16.25 -3.73
CA THR A 194 14.11 -15.34 -3.45
C THR A 194 15.45 -16.07 -3.59
N ASN A 195 15.60 -17.22 -2.93
CA ASN A 195 16.82 -18.01 -3.02
C ASN A 195 17.05 -18.54 -4.44
N ALA A 196 15.99 -18.96 -5.13
CA ALA A 196 16.08 -19.44 -6.50
C ALA A 196 16.47 -18.34 -7.50
N LEU A 197 16.07 -17.09 -7.22
CA LEU A 197 16.46 -15.91 -7.98
C LEU A 197 17.92 -15.55 -7.71
N LEU A 198 18.31 -15.45 -6.43
CA LEU A 198 19.66 -15.04 -6.01
C LEU A 198 20.75 -16.10 -6.27
N GLY A 199 20.39 -17.38 -6.24
CA GLY A 199 21.33 -18.50 -6.36
C GLY A 199 21.78 -18.83 -7.79
N LYS A 200 21.46 -18.00 -8.78
CA LYS A 200 21.88 -18.22 -10.18
C LYS A 200 23.20 -17.51 -10.47
N GLU A 201 24.06 -18.15 -11.27
CA GLU A 201 25.38 -17.64 -11.68
C GLU A 201 25.36 -16.23 -12.32
N ARG A 202 24.20 -15.76 -12.79
CA ARG A 202 24.02 -14.45 -13.43
C ARG A 202 23.67 -13.32 -12.45
N VAL A 203 23.35 -13.64 -11.21
CA VAL A 203 23.03 -12.65 -10.17
C VAL A 203 24.29 -12.40 -9.36
N ILE A 204 24.88 -11.21 -9.54
CA ILE A 204 25.99 -10.76 -8.71
C ILE A 204 25.39 -10.02 -7.51
N VAL A 205 25.57 -10.56 -6.31
CA VAL A 205 25.21 -9.90 -5.05
C VAL A 205 26.31 -8.90 -4.71
N SER A 206 25.92 -7.65 -4.43
CA SER A 206 26.86 -6.60 -4.03
C SER A 206 26.72 -6.33 -2.53
N ASP A 207 27.82 -6.51 -1.78
CA ASP A 207 27.93 -6.07 -0.39
C ASP A 207 28.36 -4.59 -0.38
N MET A 208 27.49 -3.68 -0.80
CA MET A 208 27.79 -2.25 -0.70
C MET A 208 27.82 -1.82 0.78
N ALA A 209 29.03 -1.71 1.34
CA ALA A 209 29.26 -1.21 2.67
C ALA A 209 29.00 0.31 2.72
N GLY A 210 27.88 0.74 3.33
CA GLY A 210 27.61 2.17 3.48
C GLY A 210 26.24 2.62 4.02
N THR A 211 25.20 1.77 4.05
CA THR A 211 23.85 2.19 4.50
C THR A 211 23.49 1.53 5.83
N THR A 212 23.92 2.11 6.95
CA THR A 212 23.73 1.58 8.32
C THR A 212 22.28 1.63 8.83
N ARG A 213 21.28 1.57 7.95
CA ARG A 213 19.85 1.48 8.31
C ARG A 213 19.06 0.43 7.53
N ASP A 214 19.48 0.07 6.31
CA ASP A 214 18.77 -0.86 5.42
C ASP A 214 19.51 -2.19 5.24
N SER A 215 20.07 -2.73 6.33
CA SER A 215 20.81 -4.01 6.36
C SER A 215 19.96 -5.26 6.07
N ILE A 216 18.78 -5.08 5.47
CA ILE A 216 17.73 -6.08 5.30
C ILE A 216 17.41 -6.32 3.81
N ASP A 217 17.75 -5.39 2.92
CA ASP A 217 17.47 -5.50 1.49
C ASP A 217 18.65 -6.19 0.77
N THR A 218 18.35 -6.91 -0.32
CA THR A 218 19.39 -7.59 -1.10
C THR A 218 19.58 -6.89 -2.45
N HIS A 219 20.78 -6.40 -2.71
CA HIS A 219 21.16 -5.82 -4.00
C HIS A 219 21.65 -6.91 -4.95
N TRP A 220 21.21 -6.86 -6.20
CA TRP A 220 21.79 -7.67 -7.26
C TRP A 220 21.75 -7.01 -8.63
N LYS A 221 22.53 -7.56 -9.56
CA LYS A 221 22.58 -7.10 -10.96
C LYS A 221 22.12 -8.21 -11.90
N HIS A 222 21.33 -7.86 -12.92
CA HIS A 222 20.93 -8.76 -14.00
C HIS A 222 20.86 -7.97 -15.32
N ASP A 223 21.54 -8.47 -16.37
CA ASP A 223 21.64 -7.83 -17.69
C ASP A 223 21.93 -6.32 -17.65
N GLY A 224 22.89 -5.93 -16.82
CA GLY A 224 23.34 -4.54 -16.66
C GLY A 224 22.41 -3.65 -15.82
N THR A 225 21.22 -4.12 -15.46
CA THR A 225 20.23 -3.41 -14.63
C THR A 225 20.44 -3.79 -13.16
N GLU A 226 20.36 -2.79 -12.28
CA GLU A 226 20.52 -2.98 -10.84
C GLU A 226 19.16 -3.11 -10.17
N PHE A 227 19.07 -4.05 -9.24
CA PHE A 227 17.84 -4.43 -8.58
C PHE A 227 18.04 -4.49 -7.07
N VAL A 228 17.00 -4.12 -6.33
CA VAL A 228 16.97 -4.19 -4.87
C VAL A 228 15.77 -4.99 -4.43
N LEU A 229 16.00 -6.04 -3.63
CA LEU A 229 14.95 -6.88 -3.11
C LEU A 229 14.60 -6.36 -1.74
N ILE A 230 13.40 -5.82 -1.61
CA ILE A 230 12.94 -5.23 -0.37
C ILE A 230 12.58 -6.32 0.64
N ASP A 231 12.99 -6.13 1.89
CA ASP A 231 12.65 -6.91 3.08
C ASP A 231 13.06 -8.41 3.03
N THR A 232 14.33 -8.68 2.68
CA THR A 232 14.83 -10.06 2.59
C THR A 232 15.16 -10.72 3.93
N ALA A 233 15.46 -9.95 4.98
CA ALA A 233 15.82 -10.50 6.29
C ALA A 233 14.64 -11.23 6.97
N GLY A 234 13.40 -10.79 6.74
CA GLY A 234 12.20 -11.52 7.17
C GLY A 234 12.04 -12.88 6.47
N MET A 235 12.46 -12.94 5.20
CA MET A 235 12.39 -14.15 4.39
C MET A 235 13.50 -15.16 4.70
N ARG A 236 14.65 -14.71 5.23
CA ARG A 236 15.82 -15.53 5.62
C ARG A 236 15.74 -16.11 7.04
N ARG A 237 15.00 -15.50 7.98
CA ARG A 237 14.81 -16.03 9.34
C ARG A 237 13.80 -17.19 9.36
N LYS A 238 14.15 -18.31 8.74
CA LYS A 238 13.47 -19.61 8.95
C LYS A 238 14.07 -20.27 10.18
N GLY A 239 13.39 -20.17 11.33
CA GLY A 239 13.68 -21.03 12.47
C GLY A 239 13.33 -20.38 13.81
N LYS A 240 12.27 -20.88 14.44
CA LYS A 240 11.84 -20.63 15.83
C LYS A 240 11.33 -19.22 16.15
N ILE A 241 10.08 -18.91 15.80
CA ILE A 241 9.26 -17.97 16.60
C ILE A 241 7.82 -18.50 16.63
N ASP A 242 7.38 -19.01 17.78
CA ASP A 242 6.00 -19.44 18.10
C ASP A 242 5.09 -18.24 18.45
N LEU A 243 4.97 -17.26 17.54
CA LEU A 243 3.92 -16.22 17.63
C LEU A 243 3.01 -16.30 16.41
N PRO A 244 1.77 -15.76 16.41
CA PRO A 244 0.86 -15.88 15.27
C PRO A 244 1.41 -15.15 14.02
N VAL A 245 2.20 -15.87 13.22
CA VAL A 245 3.09 -15.38 12.14
C VAL A 245 2.34 -14.73 10.97
N GLU A 246 1.05 -15.03 10.80
CA GLU A 246 0.34 -14.69 9.56
C GLU A 246 0.01 -13.20 9.41
N ARG A 247 -0.28 -12.51 10.51
CA ARG A 247 -0.77 -11.12 10.51
C ARG A 247 0.37 -10.09 10.41
N TYR A 248 1.51 -10.35 11.04
CA TYR A 248 2.76 -9.60 10.82
C TYR A 248 3.22 -9.68 9.36
N SER A 249 2.94 -10.79 8.67
CA SER A 249 3.31 -10.96 7.27
C SER A 249 2.56 -9.99 6.34
N VAL A 250 1.36 -9.53 6.71
CA VAL A 250 0.59 -8.59 5.88
C VAL A 250 1.18 -7.19 5.98
N VAL A 251 1.41 -6.66 7.18
CA VAL A 251 1.93 -5.29 7.35
C VAL A 251 3.30 -5.12 6.69
N ARG A 252 4.16 -6.13 6.85
CA ARG A 252 5.46 -6.17 6.17
C ARG A 252 5.33 -6.21 4.65
N ALA A 253 4.36 -6.98 4.13
CA ALA A 253 4.10 -6.99 2.68
C ALA A 253 3.65 -5.62 2.18
N LEU A 254 2.78 -4.91 2.90
CA LEU A 254 2.34 -3.55 2.53
C LEU A 254 3.52 -2.57 2.50
N ARG A 255 4.38 -2.61 3.51
CA ARG A 255 5.60 -1.79 3.57
C ARG A 255 6.58 -2.09 2.46
N ALA A 256 6.75 -3.38 2.16
CA ALA A 256 7.58 -3.80 1.04
C ALA A 256 7.02 -3.24 -0.28
N ILE A 257 5.69 -3.28 -0.47
CA ILE A 257 5.01 -2.71 -1.64
C ILE A 257 5.28 -1.21 -1.74
N ASP A 258 5.15 -0.45 -0.65
CA ASP A 258 5.34 1.01 -0.66
C ASP A 258 6.77 1.43 -1.03
N ARG A 259 7.75 0.63 -0.59
CA ARG A 259 9.18 0.81 -0.92
C ARG A 259 9.58 0.24 -2.29
N SER A 260 8.71 -0.55 -2.94
CA SER A 260 9.00 -1.14 -4.26
C SER A 260 8.49 -0.29 -5.41
N ASP A 261 9.10 -0.44 -6.58
CA ASP A 261 8.58 0.02 -7.86
C ASP A 261 7.64 -1.04 -8.45
N VAL A 262 8.08 -2.30 -8.39
CA VAL A 262 7.35 -3.48 -8.89
C VAL A 262 7.12 -4.48 -7.76
N ALA A 263 5.85 -4.78 -7.50
CA ALA A 263 5.43 -5.84 -6.59
C ALA A 263 5.18 -7.14 -7.35
N VAL A 264 5.80 -8.22 -6.88
CA VAL A 264 5.62 -9.58 -7.39
C VAL A 264 4.67 -10.32 -6.46
N LEU A 265 3.41 -10.45 -6.86
CA LEU A 265 2.39 -11.20 -6.15
C LEU A 265 2.57 -12.70 -6.38
N VAL A 266 3.02 -13.42 -5.35
CA VAL A 266 3.24 -14.86 -5.38
C VAL A 266 2.00 -15.59 -4.88
N LEU A 267 1.38 -16.35 -5.78
CA LEU A 267 0.26 -17.24 -5.52
C LEU A 267 0.74 -18.69 -5.40
N ASP A 268 -0.01 -19.49 -4.64
CA ASP A 268 0.19 -20.93 -4.57
C ASP A 268 -0.61 -21.62 -5.69
N GLY A 269 0.08 -22.30 -6.60
CA GLY A 269 -0.54 -23.02 -7.72
C GLY A 269 -1.51 -24.12 -7.29
N VAL A 270 -1.35 -24.69 -6.09
CA VAL A 270 -2.22 -25.76 -5.57
C VAL A 270 -3.47 -25.19 -4.94
N GLU A 271 -3.36 -24.11 -4.16
CA GLU A 271 -4.50 -23.52 -3.43
C GLU A 271 -5.31 -22.52 -4.25
N GLY A 272 -4.73 -21.91 -5.29
CA GLY A 272 -5.43 -20.86 -6.05
C GLY A 272 -5.40 -19.49 -5.39
N VAL A 273 -6.24 -18.60 -5.92
CA VAL A 273 -6.42 -17.25 -5.39
C VAL A 273 -7.32 -17.30 -4.16
N THR A 274 -6.86 -16.74 -3.06
CA THR A 274 -7.65 -16.62 -1.82
C THR A 274 -8.03 -15.17 -1.52
N GLU A 275 -8.88 -14.96 -0.51
CA GLU A 275 -9.26 -13.61 -0.08
C GLU A 275 -8.08 -12.75 0.41
N GLN A 276 -7.09 -13.34 1.07
CA GLN A 276 -5.92 -12.59 1.50
C GLN A 276 -5.03 -12.21 0.30
N ASP A 277 -4.97 -13.03 -0.75
CA ASP A 277 -4.28 -12.67 -1.99
C ASP A 277 -4.98 -11.48 -2.67
N LYS A 278 -6.32 -11.46 -2.69
CA LYS A 278 -7.11 -10.32 -3.20
C LYS A 278 -6.83 -9.03 -2.44
N LYS A 279 -6.71 -9.10 -1.11
CA LYS A 279 -6.39 -7.92 -0.27
C LYS A 279 -5.00 -7.34 -0.59
N ILE A 280 -3.98 -8.19 -0.68
CA ILE A 280 -2.62 -7.75 -1.05
C ILE A 280 -2.61 -7.20 -2.49
N ALA A 281 -3.26 -7.90 -3.43
CA ALA A 281 -3.41 -7.48 -4.82
C ALA A 281 -4.08 -6.11 -4.95
N GLY A 282 -5.15 -5.88 -4.19
CA GLY A 282 -5.86 -4.60 -4.13
C GLY A 282 -4.93 -3.47 -3.68
N TYR A 283 -4.15 -3.70 -2.64
CA TYR A 283 -3.17 -2.71 -2.17
C TYR A 283 -2.10 -2.38 -3.21
N ILE A 284 -1.53 -3.40 -3.88
CA ILE A 284 -0.56 -3.18 -4.97
C ILE A 284 -1.14 -2.25 -6.04
N HIS A 285 -2.39 -2.50 -6.45
CA HIS A 285 -3.10 -1.71 -7.44
C HIS A 285 -3.34 -0.26 -6.97
N GLU A 286 -3.87 -0.10 -5.75
CA GLU A 286 -4.17 1.20 -5.15
C GLU A 286 -2.90 2.05 -4.97
N SER A 287 -1.81 1.45 -4.50
CA SER A 287 -0.50 2.08 -4.37
C SER A 287 0.15 2.45 -5.72
N GLY A 288 -0.44 2.05 -6.84
CA GLY A 288 0.03 2.43 -8.18
C GLY A 288 1.34 1.77 -8.59
N LYS A 289 1.67 0.62 -7.99
CA LYS A 289 2.92 -0.10 -8.25
C LYS A 289 2.80 -0.96 -9.52
N GLY A 290 3.93 -1.22 -10.17
CA GLY A 290 4.03 -2.29 -11.15
C GLY A 290 3.65 -3.60 -10.48
N CYS A 291 2.96 -4.49 -11.17
CA CYS A 291 2.45 -5.74 -10.63
C CYS A 291 2.76 -6.90 -11.57
N ILE A 292 3.35 -7.96 -11.04
CA ILE A 292 3.55 -9.24 -11.72
C ILE A 292 2.93 -10.33 -10.85
N ILE A 293 2.14 -11.20 -11.46
CA ILE A 293 1.56 -12.36 -10.76
C ILE A 293 2.41 -13.58 -11.04
N ILE A 294 2.96 -14.21 -10.00
CA ILE A 294 3.63 -15.50 -10.12
C ILE A 294 2.77 -16.58 -9.51
N VAL A 295 2.49 -17.62 -10.29
CA VAL A 295 1.90 -18.85 -9.79
C VAL A 295 3.04 -19.83 -9.49
N ASN A 296 3.41 -19.93 -8.22
CA ASN A 296 4.50 -20.78 -7.74
C ASN A 296 4.00 -22.21 -7.45
N LYS A 297 4.92 -23.13 -7.16
CA LYS A 297 4.63 -24.56 -6.96
C LYS A 297 3.94 -25.22 -8.16
N TRP A 298 4.16 -24.67 -9.35
CA TRP A 298 3.53 -25.16 -10.57
C TRP A 298 3.95 -26.60 -10.91
N ASP A 299 5.06 -27.09 -10.34
CA ASP A 299 5.49 -28.49 -10.41
C ASP A 299 4.49 -29.46 -9.75
N LEU A 300 3.75 -29.03 -8.73
CA LEU A 300 2.78 -29.86 -8.00
C LEU A 300 1.40 -29.93 -8.67
N VAL A 301 1.11 -29.02 -9.59
CA VAL A 301 -0.17 -28.97 -10.29
C VAL A 301 -0.18 -30.07 -11.36
N THR A 302 -1.23 -30.92 -11.36
CA THR A 302 -1.46 -31.90 -12.42
C THR A 302 -1.89 -31.19 -13.70
N LYS A 303 -1.21 -31.47 -14.82
CA LYS A 303 -1.33 -30.68 -16.06
C LYS A 303 -1.94 -31.47 -17.20
N ASP A 304 -2.75 -30.77 -17.97
CA ASP A 304 -3.13 -31.09 -19.34
C ASP A 304 -2.85 -29.89 -20.27
N SER A 305 -3.23 -30.00 -21.53
CA SER A 305 -2.97 -28.98 -22.55
C SER A 305 -3.67 -27.63 -22.31
N LYS A 306 -4.67 -27.57 -21.42
CA LYS A 306 -5.47 -26.37 -21.16
C LYS A 306 -5.40 -25.90 -19.70
N THR A 307 -4.62 -26.55 -18.84
CA THR A 307 -4.55 -26.22 -17.41
C THR A 307 -4.11 -24.78 -17.18
N SER A 308 -3.05 -24.32 -17.85
CA SER A 308 -2.55 -22.94 -17.67
C SER A 308 -3.55 -21.88 -18.14
N LEU A 309 -4.28 -22.16 -19.22
CA LEU A 309 -5.26 -21.22 -19.78
C LEU A 309 -6.45 -21.08 -18.83
N ARG A 310 -7.03 -22.19 -18.38
CA ARG A 310 -8.13 -22.18 -17.39
C ARG A 310 -7.73 -21.50 -16.08
N TYR A 311 -6.52 -21.78 -15.60
CA TYR A 311 -6.01 -21.14 -14.38
C TYR A 311 -5.82 -19.63 -14.56
N THR A 312 -5.35 -19.20 -15.74
CA THR A 312 -5.24 -17.77 -16.05
C THR A 312 -6.63 -17.12 -16.06
N GLU A 313 -7.63 -17.75 -16.69
CA GLU A 313 -9.02 -17.27 -16.70
C GLU A 313 -9.59 -17.14 -15.27
N ASP A 314 -9.32 -18.12 -14.41
CA ASP A 314 -9.70 -18.08 -13.00
C ASP A 314 -9.04 -16.91 -12.26
N ILE A 315 -7.72 -16.72 -12.42
CA ILE A 315 -7.01 -15.57 -11.86
C ILE A 315 -7.61 -14.25 -12.37
N ARG A 316 -7.91 -14.15 -13.66
CA ARG A 316 -8.50 -12.94 -14.25
C ARG A 316 -9.92 -12.68 -13.75
N ARG A 317 -10.68 -13.72 -13.38
CA ARG A 317 -11.99 -13.58 -12.76
C ARG A 317 -11.87 -13.10 -11.31
N GLU A 318 -11.01 -13.75 -10.52
CA GLU A 318 -10.83 -13.43 -9.09
C GLU A 318 -10.13 -12.08 -8.86
N LEU A 319 -9.21 -11.70 -9.76
CA LEU A 319 -8.43 -10.45 -9.72
C LEU A 319 -8.78 -9.56 -10.93
N ALA A 320 -10.08 -9.28 -11.10
CA ALA A 320 -10.61 -8.50 -12.21
C ALA A 320 -9.96 -7.11 -12.39
N PHE A 321 -9.44 -6.52 -11.32
CA PHE A 321 -8.75 -5.21 -11.34
C PHE A 321 -7.27 -5.28 -11.75
N LEU A 322 -6.67 -6.48 -11.83
CA LEU A 322 -5.27 -6.71 -12.26
C LEU A 322 -5.16 -7.32 -13.67
N GLN A 323 -6.08 -7.02 -14.59
CA GLN A 323 -5.99 -7.54 -15.98
C GLN A 323 -4.67 -7.18 -16.66
N TYR A 324 -4.09 -6.03 -16.31
CA TYR A 324 -2.84 -5.55 -16.88
C TYR A 324 -1.61 -6.32 -16.37
N ALA A 325 -1.70 -7.02 -15.24
CA ALA A 325 -0.55 -7.66 -14.62
C ALA A 325 -0.18 -8.96 -15.37
N PRO A 326 1.05 -9.15 -15.87
CA PRO A 326 1.45 -10.39 -16.50
C PRO A 326 1.45 -11.56 -15.51
N VAL A 327 1.11 -12.76 -15.98
CA VAL A 327 1.06 -13.98 -15.18
C VAL A 327 2.20 -14.92 -15.59
N LEU A 328 3.07 -15.28 -14.65
CA LEU A 328 4.18 -16.19 -14.83
C LEU A 328 3.99 -17.46 -13.99
N TYR A 329 3.96 -18.61 -14.65
CA TYR A 329 3.95 -19.92 -13.99
C TYR A 329 5.38 -20.38 -13.73
N ALA A 330 5.73 -20.60 -12.46
CA ALA A 330 7.08 -20.94 -12.05
C ALA A 330 7.11 -22.00 -10.93
N SER A 331 8.30 -22.56 -10.70
CA SER A 331 8.55 -23.41 -9.54
C SER A 331 9.89 -23.04 -8.94
N ALA A 332 9.85 -22.49 -7.72
CA ALA A 332 11.05 -22.19 -6.96
C ALA A 332 11.86 -23.46 -6.60
N LEU A 333 11.19 -24.62 -6.46
CA LEU A 333 11.83 -25.89 -6.12
C LEU A 333 12.63 -26.46 -7.28
N THR A 334 12.06 -26.43 -8.49
CA THR A 334 12.70 -26.98 -9.70
C THR A 334 13.47 -25.93 -10.50
N HIS A 335 13.48 -24.67 -10.04
CA HIS A 335 13.99 -23.49 -10.74
C HIS A 335 13.34 -23.23 -12.12
N GLN A 336 12.17 -23.82 -12.38
CA GLN A 336 11.45 -23.65 -13.63
C GLN A 336 11.00 -22.19 -13.79
N ARG A 337 11.49 -21.53 -14.86
CA ARG A 337 11.08 -20.19 -15.32
C ARG A 337 11.30 -19.05 -14.31
N VAL A 338 12.05 -19.28 -13.23
CA VAL A 338 12.38 -18.26 -12.22
C VAL A 338 13.27 -17.16 -12.82
N ASP A 339 14.13 -17.51 -13.78
CA ASP A 339 15.00 -16.59 -14.52
C ASP A 339 14.22 -15.52 -15.30
N ARG A 340 13.06 -15.89 -15.86
CA ARG A 340 12.21 -14.95 -16.61
C ARG A 340 11.63 -13.85 -15.74
N LEU A 341 11.68 -13.99 -14.42
CA LEU A 341 11.17 -12.97 -13.51
C LEU A 341 11.98 -11.68 -13.59
N ALA A 342 13.31 -11.77 -13.65
CA ALA A 342 14.16 -10.58 -13.71
C ALA A 342 13.89 -9.77 -14.99
N ASP A 343 13.79 -10.45 -16.13
CA ASP A 343 13.45 -9.84 -17.43
C ASP A 343 12.06 -9.21 -17.40
N LEU A 344 11.09 -9.90 -16.81
CA LEU A 344 9.73 -9.41 -16.70
C LEU A 344 9.62 -8.20 -15.78
N VAL A 345 10.35 -8.18 -14.67
CA VAL A 345 10.39 -7.01 -13.77
C VAL A 345 11.01 -5.82 -14.47
N LYS A 346 12.11 -6.02 -15.20
CA LYS A 346 12.71 -4.97 -16.02
C LYS A 346 11.71 -4.38 -17.01
N TYR A 347 11.04 -5.24 -17.78
CA TYR A 347 10.02 -4.83 -18.74
C TYR A 347 8.87 -4.05 -18.06
N VAL A 348 8.34 -4.53 -16.94
CA VAL A 348 7.26 -3.84 -16.22
C VAL A 348 7.73 -2.48 -15.68
N SER A 349 8.96 -2.38 -15.18
CA SER A 349 9.54 -1.11 -14.75
C SER A 349 9.66 -0.11 -15.92
N GLU A 350 10.09 -0.57 -17.09
CA GLU A 350 10.13 0.26 -18.32
C GLU A 350 8.73 0.73 -18.73
N GLN A 351 7.71 -0.15 -18.68
CA GLN A 351 6.32 0.22 -18.95
C GLN A 351 5.78 1.26 -17.96
N GLN A 352 6.17 1.16 -16.69
CA GLN A 352 5.76 2.07 -15.63
C GLN A 352 6.37 3.47 -15.77
N HIS A 353 7.59 3.56 -16.33
CA HIS A 353 8.33 4.81 -16.56
C HIS A 353 8.13 5.41 -17.96
N MET A 354 7.34 4.78 -18.81
CA MET A 354 7.10 5.24 -20.18
C MET A 354 6.44 6.65 -20.20
N ARG A 355 7.08 7.59 -20.91
CA ARG A 355 6.54 8.92 -21.23
C ARG A 355 6.01 8.96 -22.66
N VAL A 356 4.76 9.37 -22.83
CA VAL A 356 4.12 9.61 -24.13
C VAL A 356 3.90 11.11 -24.31
N SER A 357 4.24 11.63 -25.49
CA SER A 357 4.10 13.06 -25.78
C SER A 357 2.63 13.47 -25.91
N THR A 358 2.33 14.70 -25.51
CA THR A 358 0.97 15.27 -25.57
C THR A 358 0.42 15.29 -27.00
N SER A 359 1.25 15.47 -28.03
CA SER A 359 0.80 15.42 -29.43
C SER A 359 0.26 14.05 -29.81
N ILE A 360 1.02 12.99 -29.54
CA ILE A 360 0.64 11.60 -29.84
C ILE A 360 -0.63 11.22 -29.06
N LEU A 361 -0.74 11.65 -27.79
CA LEU A 361 -1.94 11.41 -26.98
C LEU A 361 -3.18 12.09 -27.57
N ASN A 362 -3.05 13.30 -28.10
CA ASN A 362 -4.16 14.01 -28.71
C ASN A 362 -4.56 13.42 -30.07
N GLU A 363 -3.60 12.91 -30.85
CA GLU A 363 -3.88 12.15 -32.07
C GLU A 363 -4.68 10.87 -31.76
N LEU A 364 -4.26 10.11 -30.75
CA LEU A 364 -5.01 8.94 -30.26
C LEU A 364 -6.42 9.32 -29.81
N MET A 365 -6.57 10.44 -29.10
CA MET A 365 -7.89 10.88 -28.63
C MET A 365 -8.80 11.35 -29.77
N ALA A 366 -8.25 11.94 -30.84
CA ALA A 366 -9.03 12.28 -32.02
C ALA A 366 -9.56 11.02 -32.72
N ASP A 367 -8.69 10.02 -32.94
CA ASP A 367 -9.06 8.73 -33.51
C ASP A 367 -10.11 7.98 -32.67
N ALA A 368 -9.91 7.94 -31.35
CA ALA A 368 -10.81 7.28 -30.41
C ALA A 368 -12.22 7.92 -30.43
N GLN A 369 -12.32 9.25 -30.48
CA GLN A 369 -13.60 9.95 -30.54
C GLN A 369 -14.33 9.77 -31.88
N LEU A 370 -13.60 9.59 -32.98
CA LEU A 370 -14.19 9.28 -34.28
C LEU A 370 -14.77 7.86 -34.32
N THR A 371 -14.05 6.89 -33.73
CA THR A 371 -14.45 5.48 -33.68
C THR A 371 -15.62 5.26 -32.73
N ASN A 372 -15.58 5.87 -31.55
CA ASN A 372 -16.63 5.76 -30.54
C ASN A 372 -16.93 7.15 -29.95
N PRO A 373 -17.93 7.86 -30.49
CA PRO A 373 -18.26 9.21 -30.04
C PRO A 373 -18.60 9.28 -28.54
N PRO A 374 -18.20 10.36 -27.84
CA PRO A 374 -18.53 10.55 -26.43
C PRO A 374 -20.04 10.51 -26.17
N PRO A 375 -20.49 9.87 -25.08
CA PRO A 375 -21.91 9.81 -24.75
C PRO A 375 -22.48 11.19 -24.41
N THR A 376 -23.77 11.37 -24.68
CA THR A 376 -24.53 12.57 -24.29
C THR A 376 -25.36 12.26 -23.06
N LYS A 377 -25.30 13.12 -22.03
CA LYS A 377 -26.07 12.97 -20.79
C LYS A 377 -26.98 14.18 -20.60
N GLY A 378 -28.29 13.95 -20.55
CA GLY A 378 -29.28 15.04 -20.39
C GLY A 378 -29.23 16.09 -21.51
N GLY A 379 -28.91 15.69 -22.74
CA GLY A 379 -28.78 16.60 -23.89
C GLY A 379 -27.47 17.41 -23.95
N ARG A 380 -26.58 17.27 -22.95
CA ARG A 380 -25.26 17.90 -22.96
C ARG A 380 -24.19 16.89 -23.42
N PRO A 381 -23.48 17.14 -24.53
CA PRO A 381 -22.42 16.25 -24.99
C PRO A 381 -21.16 16.43 -24.13
N LEU A 382 -20.49 15.32 -23.82
CA LEU A 382 -19.14 15.36 -23.29
C LEU A 382 -18.20 15.90 -24.37
N LYS A 383 -17.49 16.99 -24.07
CA LYS A 383 -16.43 17.54 -24.94
C LYS A 383 -15.09 17.26 -24.30
N ILE A 384 -14.25 16.50 -25.01
CA ILE A 384 -12.87 16.25 -24.62
C ILE A 384 -11.99 17.22 -25.40
N TYR A 385 -11.20 18.02 -24.67
CA TYR A 385 -10.34 19.04 -25.27
C TYR A 385 -8.97 18.48 -25.62
N TYR A 386 -8.30 17.86 -24.64
CA TYR A 386 -6.98 17.26 -24.82
C TYR A 386 -6.67 16.28 -23.68
N LEU A 387 -5.68 15.44 -23.93
CA LEU A 387 -5.12 14.48 -22.98
C LEU A 387 -3.62 14.72 -22.84
N THR A 388 -3.12 14.73 -21.61
CA THR A 388 -1.68 14.83 -21.34
C THR A 388 -1.26 13.85 -20.25
N GLN A 389 0.01 13.48 -20.22
CA GLN A 389 0.58 12.65 -19.16
C GLN A 389 1.26 13.52 -18.10
N ALA A 390 0.70 13.57 -16.91
CA ALA A 390 1.22 14.37 -15.80
C ALA A 390 2.43 13.71 -15.12
N SER A 391 2.35 12.41 -14.84
CA SER A 391 3.40 11.66 -14.17
C SER A 391 3.58 10.26 -14.72
N VAL A 392 4.70 9.65 -14.35
CA VAL A 392 5.02 8.22 -14.53
C VAL A 392 5.04 7.54 -13.18
N ALA A 393 5.10 6.20 -13.16
CA ALA A 393 5.17 5.40 -11.95
C ALA A 393 4.09 5.70 -10.88
N PRO A 394 2.79 5.52 -11.20
CA PRO A 394 2.25 4.96 -12.44
C PRO A 394 1.96 6.01 -13.53
N PRO A 395 1.85 5.59 -14.82
CA PRO A 395 1.39 6.44 -15.91
C PRO A 395 0.05 7.10 -15.55
N THR A 396 0.10 8.42 -15.35
CA THR A 396 -1.05 9.22 -14.92
C THR A 396 -1.38 10.25 -15.98
N PHE A 397 -2.55 10.09 -16.58
CA PHE A 397 -3.07 10.95 -17.62
C PHE A 397 -4.12 11.91 -17.06
N VAL A 398 -4.10 13.14 -17.55
CA VAL A 398 -5.09 14.16 -17.23
C VAL A 398 -5.93 14.45 -18.47
N LEU A 399 -7.21 14.09 -18.41
CA LEU A 399 -8.19 14.30 -19.44
C LEU A 399 -8.94 15.60 -19.18
N PHE A 400 -8.75 16.59 -20.05
CA PHE A 400 -9.44 17.88 -19.94
C PHE A 400 -10.76 17.84 -20.69
N VAL A 401 -11.84 18.08 -19.95
CA VAL A 401 -13.21 18.02 -20.47
C VAL A 401 -13.99 19.28 -20.12
N ASN A 402 -15.16 19.46 -20.74
CA ASN A 402 -16.09 20.52 -20.36
C ASN A 402 -16.64 20.32 -18.94
N ASP A 403 -17.14 19.13 -18.62
CA ASP A 403 -17.69 18.80 -17.31
C ASP A 403 -17.34 17.35 -16.94
N PRO A 404 -16.54 17.13 -15.87
CA PRO A 404 -16.19 15.79 -15.40
C PRO A 404 -17.40 14.90 -15.10
N ALA A 405 -18.54 15.46 -14.68
CA ALA A 405 -19.73 14.70 -14.33
C ALA A 405 -20.44 14.05 -15.55
N LEU A 406 -20.07 14.47 -16.76
CA LEU A 406 -20.54 13.88 -18.02
C LEU A 406 -19.74 12.63 -18.41
N LEU A 407 -18.53 12.43 -17.87
CA LEU A 407 -17.70 11.27 -18.19
C LEU A 407 -18.20 10.04 -17.42
N HIS A 408 -18.89 9.14 -18.12
CA HIS A 408 -19.30 7.86 -17.55
C HIS A 408 -18.11 6.88 -17.47
N PHE A 409 -18.10 6.01 -16.44
CA PHE A 409 -17.02 5.06 -16.20
C PHE A 409 -16.72 4.15 -17.41
N SER A 410 -17.74 3.80 -18.20
CA SER A 410 -17.56 2.96 -19.39
C SER A 410 -16.72 3.65 -20.46
N TYR A 411 -16.88 4.97 -20.62
CA TYR A 411 -16.10 5.74 -21.58
C TYR A 411 -14.68 5.99 -21.08
N LYS A 412 -14.50 6.22 -19.77
CA LYS A 412 -13.19 6.25 -19.12
C LYS A 412 -12.41 4.95 -19.35
N ARG A 413 -13.07 3.80 -19.18
CA ARG A 413 -12.49 2.47 -19.47
C ARG A 413 -12.18 2.26 -20.95
N TYR A 414 -13.03 2.77 -21.85
CA TYR A 414 -12.74 2.77 -23.28
C TYR A 414 -11.45 3.53 -23.60
N ILE A 415 -11.27 4.73 -23.04
CA ILE A 415 -10.03 5.51 -23.20
C ILE A 415 -8.82 4.76 -22.63
N GLU A 416 -8.95 4.17 -21.44
CA GLU A 416 -7.88 3.35 -20.84
C GLU A 416 -7.49 2.19 -21.77
N ASN A 417 -8.46 1.45 -22.31
CA ASN A 417 -8.19 0.35 -23.23
C ASN A 417 -7.47 0.83 -24.49
N ARG A 418 -7.86 1.99 -25.07
CA ARG A 418 -7.15 2.56 -26.23
C ARG A 418 -5.71 2.95 -25.92
N LEU A 419 -5.45 3.51 -24.74
CA LEU A 419 -4.10 3.78 -24.27
C LEU A 419 -3.27 2.49 -24.17
N ARG A 420 -3.84 1.43 -23.59
CA ARG A 420 -3.17 0.14 -23.45
C ARG A 420 -2.93 -0.57 -24.78
N GLU A 421 -3.90 -0.56 -25.69
CA GLU A 421 -3.75 -1.13 -27.03
C GLU A 421 -2.64 -0.45 -27.84
N THR A 422 -2.49 0.86 -27.68
CA THR A 422 -1.55 1.66 -28.48
C THR A 422 -0.14 1.64 -27.89
N PHE A 423 -0.01 1.75 -26.56
CA PHE A 423 1.27 1.95 -25.89
C PHE A 423 1.68 0.77 -24.99
N GLY A 424 0.82 -0.22 -24.79
CA GLY A 424 1.05 -1.33 -23.87
C GLY A 424 0.62 -1.01 -22.44
N PHE A 425 1.55 -0.54 -21.61
CA PHE A 425 1.37 -0.42 -20.16
C PHE A 425 1.08 -1.75 -19.47
N GLU A 426 1.62 -2.85 -20.01
CA GLU A 426 1.54 -4.15 -19.36
C GLU A 426 2.32 -4.13 -18.03
N GLY A 427 1.74 -4.72 -17.00
CA GLY A 427 2.28 -4.73 -15.65
C GLY A 427 2.07 -3.44 -14.85
N THR A 428 1.60 -2.34 -15.45
CA THR A 428 1.35 -1.10 -14.71
C THR A 428 -0.14 -0.69 -14.70
N PRO A 429 -0.67 -0.22 -13.55
CA PRO A 429 -1.95 0.47 -13.55
C PRO A 429 -1.83 1.78 -14.34
N VAL A 430 -2.92 2.17 -14.99
CA VAL A 430 -3.05 3.46 -15.69
C VAL A 430 -4.03 4.31 -14.90
N ARG A 431 -3.62 5.53 -14.53
CA ARG A 431 -4.50 6.47 -13.82
C ARG A 431 -5.00 7.52 -14.81
N ILE A 432 -6.32 7.71 -14.88
CA ILE A 432 -6.94 8.78 -15.69
C ILE A 432 -7.68 9.71 -14.73
N ILE A 433 -7.17 10.93 -14.61
CA ILE A 433 -7.75 12.03 -13.83
C ILE A 433 -8.51 12.94 -14.79
N THR A 434 -9.76 13.23 -14.47
CA THR A 434 -10.58 14.12 -15.29
C THR A 434 -10.58 15.52 -14.68
N ARG A 435 -10.33 16.56 -15.48
CA ARG A 435 -10.42 17.95 -15.06
C ARG A 435 -11.38 18.73 -15.94
N GLY A 436 -12.29 19.46 -15.29
CA GLY A 436 -13.13 20.44 -15.94
C GLY A 436 -12.32 21.70 -16.25
N LYS A 437 -12.60 22.36 -17.36
CA LYS A 437 -12.11 23.72 -17.58
C LYS A 437 -12.81 24.63 -16.55
N LYS A 438 -12.06 25.28 -15.64
CA LYS A 438 -12.63 26.39 -14.85
C LYS A 438 -13.20 27.39 -15.85
N GLY A 439 -14.49 27.71 -15.72
CA GLY A 439 -15.07 28.81 -16.47
C GLY A 439 -14.33 30.10 -16.10
N GLU A 440 -14.18 31.01 -17.05
CA GLU A 440 -13.69 32.38 -16.81
C GLU A 440 -14.70 33.24 -16.02
N ASP A 441 -15.69 32.64 -15.35
CA ASP A 441 -16.80 33.34 -14.67
C ASP A 441 -17.07 32.79 -13.25
N GLU A 442 -16.03 32.68 -12.40
CA GLU A 442 -16.19 32.64 -10.92
C GLU A 442 -15.10 33.43 -10.20
#